data_AF-A0A2K8KY11-F1
#
_entry.id   AF-A0A2K8KY11-F1
#
_cell.length_a   1.000
_cell.length_b   1.000
_cell.length_c   1.000
_cell.angle_alpha   90.00
_cell.angle_beta   90.00
_cell.angle_gamma   90.00
#
_symmetry.space_group_name_H-M   'P 1'
#
loop_
_entity.id
_entity.type
_entity.pdbx_description
1 polymer ?
#
loop_
_entity_poly.entity_id
_entity_poly.type
_entity_poly.pdbx_seq_one_letter_code
_entity_poly.pdbx_strand_id
1 'polypeptide(L)'
;MKRSLFILIMLLSACAVKPPVQEMSNARSAIKAAQDLPGSTQQSENYLKSAETAMEEAAEAIRQERYEKARGKALEAKRDAQVAARIKQSNQQ
;
A
#
# COMPACT_ATOMS: atom_id res chain seq x y z
N MET A 1 -27.98 30.36 19.64
CA MET A 1 -27.80 28.90 19.83
C MET A 1 -27.81 28.12 18.51
N LYS A 2 -28.86 28.21 17.66
CA LYS A 2 -28.91 27.47 16.36
C LYS A 2 -27.80 27.82 15.36
N ARG A 3 -27.34 29.08 15.33
CA ARG A 3 -26.24 29.53 14.44
C ARG A 3 -24.87 28.97 14.83
N SER A 4 -24.61 28.80 16.13
CA SER A 4 -23.36 28.22 16.64
C SER A 4 -23.23 26.73 16.31
N LEU A 5 -24.35 26.00 16.23
CA LEU A 5 -24.38 24.59 15.84
C LEU A 5 -23.98 24.38 14.36
N PHE A 6 -24.36 25.30 13.48
CA PHE A 6 -24.01 25.23 12.06
C PHE A 6 -22.51 25.47 11.80
N ILE A 7 -21.88 26.34 12.60
CA ILE A 7 -20.43 26.61 12.50
C ILE A 7 -19.61 25.39 12.94
N LEU A 8 -20.08 24.65 13.94
CA LEU A 8 -19.40 23.45 14.45
C LEU A 8 -19.38 22.30 13.43
N ILE A 9 -20.45 22.14 12.63
CA ILE A 9 -20.55 21.08 11.61
C ILE A 9 -19.66 21.38 10.39
N MET A 10 -19.46 22.65 10.03
CA MET A 10 -18.60 23.06 8.92
C MET A 10 -17.10 22.85 9.19
N LEU A 11 -16.66 22.81 10.45
CA LEU A 11 -15.25 22.60 10.82
C LEU A 11 -14.77 21.14 10.68
N LEU A 12 -15.70 20.17 10.54
CA LEU A 12 -15.39 18.73 10.46
C LEU A 12 -15.11 18.24 9.03
N SER A 13 -15.37 19.05 7.99
CA SER A 13 -15.22 18.63 6.57
C SER A 13 -13.81 18.82 6.00
N ALA A 14 -12.89 19.46 6.73
CA ALA A 14 -11.53 19.77 6.25
C ALA A 14 -10.55 18.58 6.32
N CYS A 15 -10.98 17.41 6.79
CA CYS A 15 -10.12 16.25 7.00
C CYS A 15 -10.37 15.15 5.96
N ALA A 16 -9.86 15.22 4.73
CA ALA A 16 -10.04 14.03 3.85
C ALA A 16 -9.00 13.75 2.76
N VAL A 17 -7.95 14.57 2.55
CA VAL A 17 -6.89 14.23 1.59
C VAL A 17 -5.59 14.09 2.36
N LYS A 18 -5.40 12.91 2.97
CA LYS A 18 -4.25 12.57 3.82
C LYS A 18 -3.43 11.46 3.14
N PRO A 19 -2.12 11.38 3.39
CA PRO A 19 -1.31 10.26 2.93
C PRO A 19 -1.90 8.89 3.37
N PRO A 20 -1.88 7.85 2.51
CA PRO A 20 -2.51 6.55 2.77
C PRO A 20 -1.63 5.66 3.66
N VAL A 21 -1.42 6.07 4.91
CA VAL A 21 -0.47 5.42 5.84
C VAL A 21 -0.80 3.95 6.13
N GLN A 22 -2.09 3.59 6.16
CA GLN A 22 -2.53 2.23 6.44
C GLN A 22 -2.22 1.30 5.26
N GLU A 23 -2.53 1.72 4.03
CA GLU A 23 -2.21 0.97 2.83
C GLU A 23 -0.70 0.79 2.67
N MET A 24 0.09 1.84 2.92
CA MET A 24 1.56 1.76 2.90
C MET A 24 2.09 0.77 3.94
N SER A 25 1.56 0.76 5.16
CA SER A 25 1.95 -0.20 6.21
C SER A 25 1.60 -1.63 5.81
N ASN A 26 0.39 -1.84 5.30
CA ASN A 26 -0.05 -3.17 4.85
C ASN A 26 0.81 -3.70 3.69
N ALA A 27 1.19 -2.84 2.75
CA ALA A 27 2.08 -3.19 1.65
C ALA A 27 3.47 -3.61 2.16
N ARG A 28 4.08 -2.83 3.08
CA ARG A 28 5.37 -3.18 3.69
C ARG A 28 5.33 -4.52 4.39
N SER A 29 4.29 -4.77 5.20
CA SER A 29 4.14 -6.06 5.88
C SER A 29 4.00 -7.22 4.91
N ALA A 30 3.28 -7.03 3.79
CA ALA A 30 3.15 -8.06 2.75
C ALA A 30 4.48 -8.35 2.03
N ILE A 31 5.23 -7.30 1.66
CA ILE A 31 6.55 -7.44 1.04
C ILE A 31 7.50 -8.18 1.98
N LYS A 32 7.56 -7.78 3.26
CA LYS A 32 8.39 -8.44 4.26
C LYS A 32 8.03 -9.91 4.43
N ALA A 33 6.74 -10.23 4.51
CA ALA A 33 6.29 -11.61 4.60
C ALA A 33 6.69 -12.44 3.36
N ALA A 34 6.62 -11.87 2.16
CA ALA A 34 7.04 -12.55 0.94
C ALA A 34 8.57 -12.74 0.87
N GLN A 35 9.35 -11.78 1.37
CA GLN A 35 10.82 -11.88 1.47
C GLN A 35 11.24 -12.99 2.43
N ASP A 36 10.54 -13.13 3.56
CA ASP A 36 10.86 -14.09 4.62
C ASP A 36 10.51 -15.54 4.28
N LEU A 37 9.69 -15.77 3.25
CA LEU A 37 9.36 -17.11 2.81
C LEU A 37 10.55 -17.78 2.09
N PRO A 38 10.87 -19.05 2.46
CA PRO A 38 11.82 -19.85 1.71
C PRO A 38 11.36 -20.11 0.27
N GLY A 39 12.26 -20.57 -0.58
CA GLY A 39 11.94 -20.85 -1.97
C GLY A 39 11.92 -19.58 -2.83
N SER A 40 12.48 -19.70 -4.03
CA SER A 40 12.53 -18.62 -4.99
C SER A 40 12.46 -19.22 -6.38
N THR A 41 11.47 -18.81 -7.14
CA THR A 41 11.44 -18.99 -8.59
C THR A 41 11.53 -17.63 -9.25
N GLN A 42 12.00 -17.63 -10.50
CA GLN A 42 12.02 -16.41 -11.32
C GLN A 42 10.67 -15.69 -11.30
N GLN A 43 9.57 -16.44 -11.33
CA GLN A 43 8.23 -15.87 -11.27
C GLN A 43 7.96 -15.18 -9.93
N SER A 44 8.29 -15.81 -8.80
CA SER A 44 8.12 -15.19 -7.48
C SER A 44 9.00 -13.94 -7.30
N GLU A 45 10.21 -13.95 -7.84
CA GLU A 45 11.13 -12.81 -7.80
C GLU A 45 10.62 -11.64 -8.65
N ASN A 46 10.06 -11.93 -9.82
CA ASN A 46 9.45 -10.91 -10.67
C ASN A 46 8.28 -10.19 -9.97
N TYR A 47 7.40 -10.95 -9.29
CA TYR A 47 6.31 -10.35 -8.52
C TYR A 47 6.83 -9.59 -7.29
N LEU A 48 7.86 -10.08 -6.61
CA LEU A 48 8.44 -9.38 -5.47
C LEU A 48 9.09 -8.05 -5.90
N LYS A 49 9.82 -8.05 -7.01
CA LYS A 49 10.39 -6.84 -7.61
C LYS A 49 9.30 -5.86 -8.06
N SER A 50 8.20 -6.36 -8.63
CA SER A 50 7.03 -5.54 -8.98
C SER A 50 6.44 -4.87 -7.74
N ALA A 51 6.32 -5.62 -6.64
CA ALA A 51 5.82 -5.09 -5.37
C ALA A 51 6.70 -3.97 -4.80
N GLU A 52 8.02 -4.16 -4.82
CA GLU A 52 9.00 -3.17 -4.36
C GLU A 52 8.97 -1.91 -5.23
N THR A 53 8.91 -2.09 -6.56
CA THR A 53 8.79 -0.97 -7.52
C THR A 53 7.52 -0.17 -7.28
N ALA A 54 6.37 -0.83 -7.13
CA ALA A 54 5.11 -0.16 -6.84
C ALA A 54 5.14 0.57 -5.49
N MET A 55 5.86 0.04 -4.49
CA MET A 55 6.05 0.70 -3.19
C MET A 55 6.89 1.99 -3.31
N GLU A 56 7.93 1.99 -4.16
CA GLU A 56 8.71 3.18 -4.47
C GLU A 56 7.88 4.25 -5.19
N GLU A 57 7.09 3.82 -6.18
CA GLU A 57 6.16 4.71 -6.90
C GLU A 57 5.08 5.30 -5.98
N ALA A 58 4.62 4.52 -4.99
CA ALA A 58 3.71 5.01 -3.95
C ALA A 58 4.36 6.10 -3.10
N ALA A 59 5.62 5.89 -2.69
CA ALA A 59 6.38 6.88 -1.93
C ALA A 59 6.64 8.16 -2.73
N GLU A 60 6.95 8.06 -4.03
CA GLU A 60 7.06 9.21 -4.92
C GLU A 60 5.74 9.96 -5.08
N ALA A 61 4.62 9.23 -5.22
CA ALA A 61 3.31 9.85 -5.29
C ALA A 61 2.96 10.61 -3.99
N ILE A 62 3.38 10.15 -2.81
CA ILE A 62 3.25 10.91 -1.56
C ILE A 62 4.09 12.20 -1.61
N ARG A 63 5.34 12.14 -2.09
CA ARG A 63 6.21 13.33 -2.22
C ARG A 63 5.60 14.39 -3.15
N GLN A 64 4.83 13.96 -4.15
CA GLN A 64 4.12 14.82 -5.09
C GLN A 64 2.70 15.19 -4.64
N GLU A 65 2.31 14.86 -3.40
CA GLU A 65 0.97 15.06 -2.84
C GLU A 65 -0.17 14.37 -3.62
N ARG A 66 0.16 13.38 -4.45
CA ARG A 66 -0.79 12.58 -5.25
C ARG A 66 -1.27 11.37 -4.44
N TYR A 67 -2.00 11.59 -3.36
CA TYR A 67 -2.34 10.54 -2.40
C TYR A 67 -3.22 9.41 -2.95
N GLU A 68 -4.13 9.69 -3.88
CA GLU A 68 -4.90 8.63 -4.56
C GLU A 68 -4.00 7.72 -5.41
N LYS A 69 -3.02 8.31 -6.11
CA LYS A 69 -2.01 7.54 -6.85
C LYS A 69 -1.16 6.71 -5.88
N ALA A 70 -0.75 7.30 -4.76
CA ALA A 70 0.00 6.59 -3.72
C ALA A 70 -0.79 5.39 -3.17
N ARG A 71 -2.09 5.57 -2.94
CA ARG A 71 -2.99 4.52 -2.45
C ARG A 71 -3.11 3.38 -3.46
N GLY A 72 -3.32 3.71 -4.74
CA GLY A 72 -3.35 2.72 -5.81
C GLY A 72 -2.07 1.90 -5.89
N LYS A 73 -0.91 2.58 -5.82
CA LYS A 73 0.40 1.94 -5.85
C LYS A 73 0.73 1.11 -4.62
N ALA A 74 0.32 1.53 -3.42
CA ALA A 74 0.43 0.71 -2.21
C ALA A 74 -0.43 -0.57 -2.29
N LEU A 75 -1.64 -0.48 -2.86
CA LEU A 75 -2.50 -1.65 -3.07
C LEU A 75 -1.94 -2.61 -4.14
N GLU A 76 -1.33 -2.08 -5.19
CA GLU A 76 -0.59 -2.87 -6.19
C GLU A 76 0.58 -3.61 -5.53
N ALA A 77 1.43 -2.90 -4.78
CA ALA A 77 2.54 -3.49 -4.05
C ALA A 77 2.10 -4.63 -3.12
N LYS A 78 1.01 -4.43 -2.37
CA LYS A 78 0.44 -5.48 -1.52
C LYS A 78 0.02 -6.71 -2.31
N ARG A 79 -0.69 -6.54 -3.43
CA ARG A 79 -1.18 -7.66 -4.25
C ARG A 79 -0.02 -8.47 -4.83
N ASP A 80 0.97 -7.80 -5.38
CA ASP A 80 2.12 -8.45 -6.01
C ASP A 80 2.93 -9.24 -4.97
N ALA A 81 3.14 -8.67 -3.78
CA ALA A 81 3.78 -9.37 -2.68
C ALA A 81 2.99 -10.62 -2.24
N GLN A 82 1.66 -10.54 -2.19
CA GLN A 82 0.81 -11.70 -1.89
C GLN A 82 0.83 -12.76 -2.99
N VAL A 83 1.03 -12.39 -4.26
CA VAL A 83 1.24 -13.35 -5.35
C VAL A 83 2.60 -14.03 -5.19
N ALA A 84 3.67 -13.25 -4.96
CA ALA A 84 5.01 -13.80 -4.71
C ALA A 84 5.01 -14.80 -3.55
N ALA A 85 4.38 -14.45 -2.42
CA ALA A 85 4.26 -15.31 -1.26
C ALA A 85 3.53 -16.63 -1.59
N ARG A 86 2.43 -16.58 -2.33
CA ARG A 86 1.67 -17.78 -2.75
C ARG A 86 2.51 -18.70 -3.63
N ILE A 87 3.26 -18.16 -4.58
CA ILE A 87 4.14 -18.96 -5.46
C ILE A 87 5.26 -19.61 -4.64
N LYS A 88 5.86 -18.88 -3.70
CA LYS A 88 6.89 -19.43 -2.81
C LYS A 88 6.35 -20.59 -1.96
N GLN A 89 5.15 -20.43 -1.41
CA GLN A 89 4.49 -21.47 -0.61
C GLN A 89 4.10 -22.70 -1.44
N SER A 90 3.62 -22.53 -2.68
CA SER A 90 3.22 -23.66 -3.53
C SER A 90 4.42 -24.52 -3.98
N ASN A 91 5.60 -23.91 -4.11
CA ASN A 91 6.81 -24.61 -4.53
C ASN A 91 7.58 -25.26 -3.37
N GLN A 92 7.07 -25.14 -2.14
CA GLN A 92 7.61 -25.83 -0.96
C GLN A 92 6.92 -27.17 -0.67
N GLN A 93 5.87 -27.51 -1.41
CA GLN A 93 5.16 -28.80 -1.32
C GLN A 93 5.75 -29.79 -2.32
#